data_AF-A0A6G0XCY5-F1
#
_entry.id   AF-A0A6G0XCY5-F1
#
_cell.length_a   1.000
_cell.length_b   1.000
_cell.length_c   1.000
_cell.angle_alpha   90.00
_cell.angle_beta   90.00
_cell.angle_gamma   90.00
#
_symmetry.space_group_name_H-M   'P 1'
#
loop_
_entity.id
_entity.type
_entity.pdbx_description
1 polymer ?
#
loop_
_entity_poly.entity_id
_entity_poly.type
_entity_poly.pdbx_seq_one_letter_code
_entity_poly.pdbx_strand_id
1 'polypeptide(L)'
;MTQSPLKSPTRSSDHTGASSSSASQAAKESALLATKARCEEQMIARDYQAAYATIVDGVRDAVELYGKSALAMVPYYLCMAEVGLELSHMNQVEEVLALSVWNLVRASEEDAANEIHTLGHRARVCKMYGRYHSECEHFDEAVKQAANGVYYSSLIHGPEHIETSTLYFTLGVIFQKMFRTEEALGMFDKVVEIWYKHLMSISNQASSDENVERDRVATPPIEDKLCHEGITILAHVYETRAKILGETHIATGEAQYTKVDHRLSLPFIKPSKILPNH
;
A
#
# COMPACT_ATOMS: atom_id res chain seq x y z
N MET A 1 -57.22 34.90 46.16
CA MET A 1 -56.43 35.68 45.19
C MET A 1 -55.15 36.05 45.92
N THR A 2 -53.94 35.57 45.61
CA THR A 2 -53.33 35.10 44.36
C THR A 2 -52.12 34.21 44.70
N GLN A 3 -51.94 33.12 43.96
CA GLN A 3 -50.79 32.23 44.03
C GLN A 3 -49.56 32.88 43.35
N SER A 4 -48.37 32.65 43.90
CA SER A 4 -47.08 32.92 43.24
C SER A 4 -46.54 31.63 42.62
N PRO A 5 -46.02 31.64 41.38
CA PRO A 5 -45.22 30.53 40.87
C PRO A 5 -43.72 30.86 40.79
N LEU A 6 -42.96 29.79 40.98
CA LEU A 6 -41.49 29.68 41.01
C LEU A 6 -40.82 30.13 39.70
N LYS A 7 -39.64 30.74 39.83
CA LYS A 7 -38.62 30.81 38.77
C LYS A 7 -37.87 29.47 38.71
N SER A 8 -37.91 28.80 37.56
CA SER A 8 -36.95 27.76 37.18
C SER A 8 -35.78 28.38 36.40
N PRO A 9 -34.56 27.80 36.49
CA PRO A 9 -33.40 28.26 35.75
C PRO A 9 -33.35 27.64 34.35
N THR A 10 -33.16 28.47 33.33
CA THR A 10 -32.77 28.05 31.98
C THR A 10 -31.36 27.44 32.03
N ARG A 11 -31.25 26.14 31.74
CA ARG A 11 -29.98 25.44 31.55
C ARG A 11 -29.93 24.82 30.16
N SER A 12 -28.86 25.18 29.45
CA SER A 12 -28.15 24.44 28.39
C SER A 12 -28.88 24.09 27.10
N SER A 13 -28.53 24.81 26.03
CA SER A 13 -28.65 24.35 24.64
C SER A 13 -27.38 24.69 23.86
N ASP A 14 -26.25 24.07 24.19
CA ASP A 14 -24.99 24.22 23.43
C ASP A 14 -24.31 22.89 23.05
N HIS A 15 -24.95 21.74 23.30
CA HIS A 15 -24.33 20.42 23.01
C HIS A 15 -24.70 19.81 21.65
N THR A 16 -25.54 20.43 20.83
CA THR A 16 -26.02 19.86 19.55
C THR A 16 -25.20 20.27 18.31
N GLY A 17 -24.41 21.35 18.37
CA GLY A 17 -23.59 21.80 17.23
C GLY A 17 -22.24 21.09 17.07
N ALA A 18 -21.67 20.60 18.18
CA ALA A 18 -20.39 19.88 18.15
C ALA A 18 -20.53 18.44 17.61
N SER A 19 -21.67 17.80 17.86
CA SER A 19 -21.93 16.42 17.41
C SER A 19 -22.30 16.32 15.92
N SER A 20 -22.94 17.35 15.35
CA SER A 20 -23.29 17.37 13.92
C SER A 20 -22.07 17.68 13.04
N SER A 21 -21.16 18.53 13.50
CA SER A 21 -19.91 18.85 12.80
C SER A 21 -18.92 17.68 12.82
N SER A 22 -18.76 16.99 13.96
CA SER A 22 -17.92 15.79 14.05
C SER A 22 -18.46 14.63 13.21
N ALA A 23 -19.79 14.43 13.19
CA ALA A 23 -20.42 13.40 12.36
C ALA A 23 -20.28 13.71 10.85
N SER A 24 -20.38 14.98 10.46
CA SER A 24 -20.16 15.40 9.07
C SER A 24 -18.70 15.20 8.64
N GLN A 25 -17.75 15.46 9.52
CA GLN A 25 -16.33 15.23 9.24
C GLN A 25 -16.02 13.73 9.09
N ALA A 26 -16.48 12.89 10.02
CA ALA A 26 -16.29 11.44 9.94
C ALA A 26 -16.87 10.83 8.65
N ALA A 27 -18.03 11.34 8.18
CA ALA A 27 -18.62 10.92 6.92
C ALA A 27 -17.73 11.28 5.71
N LYS A 28 -17.12 12.47 5.70
CA LYS A 28 -16.18 12.88 4.64
C LYS A 28 -14.90 12.05 4.66
N GLU A 29 -14.34 11.77 5.83
CA GLU A 29 -13.18 10.89 5.99
C GLU A 29 -13.48 9.48 5.48
N SER A 30 -14.64 8.92 5.82
CA SER A 30 -15.07 7.62 5.31
C SER A 30 -15.23 7.61 3.78
N ALA A 31 -15.76 8.70 3.19
CA ALA A 31 -15.90 8.82 1.74
C ALA A 31 -14.54 8.91 1.02
N LEU A 32 -13.56 9.57 1.63
CA LEU A 32 -12.20 9.63 1.09
C LEU A 32 -11.50 8.28 1.17
N LEU A 33 -11.66 7.53 2.27
CA LEU A 33 -11.15 6.17 2.38
C LEU A 33 -11.76 5.25 1.31
N ALA A 34 -13.07 5.34 1.09
CA ALA A 34 -13.75 4.60 0.02
C ALA A 34 -13.25 5.01 -1.38
N THR A 35 -12.96 6.29 -1.59
CA THR A 35 -12.40 6.79 -2.86
C THR A 35 -11.02 6.23 -3.14
N LYS A 36 -10.16 6.18 -2.12
CA LYS A 36 -8.84 5.54 -2.22
C LYS A 36 -8.96 4.04 -2.51
N ALA A 37 -9.82 3.32 -1.78
CA ALA A 37 -10.04 1.89 -2.00
C ALA A 37 -10.52 1.61 -3.44
N ARG A 38 -11.47 2.40 -3.95
CA ARG A 38 -11.94 2.32 -5.34
C ARG A 38 -10.81 2.54 -6.36
N CYS A 39 -9.90 3.48 -6.09
CA CYS A 39 -8.73 3.69 -6.94
C CYS A 39 -7.81 2.46 -6.95
N GLU A 40 -7.58 1.85 -5.77
CA GLU A 40 -6.74 0.65 -5.64
C GLU A 40 -7.39 -0.55 -6.38
N GLU A 41 -8.71 -0.71 -6.31
CA GLU A 41 -9.46 -1.72 -7.09
C GLU A 41 -9.32 -1.50 -8.61
N GLN A 42 -9.42 -0.26 -9.09
CA GLN A 42 -9.25 0.08 -10.50
C GLN A 42 -7.82 -0.20 -10.98
N MET A 43 -6.82 0.07 -10.15
CA MET A 43 -5.42 -0.28 -10.43
C MET A 43 -5.21 -1.79 -10.52
N ILE A 44 -5.82 -2.58 -9.63
CA ILE A 44 -5.81 -4.05 -9.68
C ILE A 44 -6.42 -4.53 -11.00
N ALA A 45 -7.51 -3.90 -11.44
CA ALA A 45 -8.15 -4.16 -12.73
C ALA A 45 -7.35 -3.64 -13.95
N ARG A 46 -6.22 -2.95 -13.74
CA ARG A 46 -5.40 -2.26 -14.75
C ARG A 46 -6.13 -1.16 -15.53
N ASP A 47 -7.21 -0.60 -14.97
CA ASP A 47 -7.89 0.57 -15.52
C ASP A 47 -7.27 1.85 -14.93
N TYR A 48 -6.05 2.17 -15.40
CA TYR A 48 -5.28 3.29 -14.88
C TYR A 48 -5.89 4.66 -15.22
N GLN A 49 -6.66 4.77 -16.30
CA GLN A 49 -7.33 6.03 -16.67
C GLN A 49 -8.49 6.34 -15.72
N ALA A 50 -9.32 5.35 -15.38
CA ALA A 50 -10.37 5.53 -14.39
C ALA A 50 -9.81 5.73 -12.98
N ALA A 51 -8.73 5.00 -12.62
CA ALA A 51 -8.00 5.18 -11.38
C ALA A 51 -7.49 6.62 -11.24
N TYR A 52 -6.92 7.16 -12.32
CA TYR A 52 -6.37 8.51 -12.34
C TYR A 52 -7.45 9.59 -12.11
N ALA A 53 -8.59 9.49 -12.81
CA ALA A 53 -9.71 10.40 -12.57
C ALA A 53 -10.21 10.32 -11.12
N THR A 54 -10.36 9.10 -10.60
CA THR A 54 -10.82 8.84 -9.23
C THR A 54 -9.88 9.45 -8.18
N ILE A 55 -8.56 9.26 -8.32
CA ILE A 55 -7.61 9.76 -7.34
C ILE A 55 -7.40 11.27 -7.42
N VAL A 56 -7.49 11.88 -8.62
CA VAL A 56 -7.43 13.34 -8.76
C VAL A 56 -8.60 14.01 -8.02
N ASP A 57 -9.82 13.49 -8.19
CA ASP A 57 -10.99 13.96 -7.44
C ASP A 57 -10.80 13.72 -5.93
N GLY A 58 -10.35 12.53 -5.54
CA GLY A 58 -10.10 12.20 -4.13
C GLY A 58 -9.04 13.10 -3.48
N VAL A 59 -7.99 13.47 -4.21
CA VAL A 59 -6.95 14.39 -3.72
C VAL A 59 -7.52 15.80 -3.55
N ARG A 60 -8.36 16.29 -4.47
CA ARG A 60 -9.03 17.59 -4.32
C ARG A 60 -9.87 17.60 -3.03
N ASP A 61 -10.71 16.59 -2.86
CA ASP A 61 -11.62 16.49 -1.72
C ASP A 61 -10.82 16.31 -0.39
N ALA A 62 -9.70 15.60 -0.43
CA ALA A 62 -8.79 15.45 0.72
C ALA A 62 -8.08 16.77 1.07
N VAL A 63 -7.67 17.57 0.09
CA VAL A 63 -7.10 18.91 0.32
C VAL A 63 -8.14 19.84 0.96
N GLU A 64 -9.40 19.75 0.56
CA GLU A 64 -10.48 20.54 1.17
C GLU A 64 -10.74 20.14 2.64
N LEU A 65 -10.58 18.85 2.97
CA LEU A 65 -10.85 18.34 4.32
C LEU A 65 -9.67 18.53 5.28
N TYR A 66 -8.47 18.12 4.86
CA TYR A 66 -7.28 18.08 5.72
C TYR A 66 -6.35 19.29 5.52
N GLY A 67 -6.49 20.00 4.41
CA GLY A 67 -5.51 20.98 3.94
C GLY A 67 -4.33 20.33 3.22
N LYS A 68 -3.59 21.11 2.44
CA LYS A 68 -2.42 20.66 1.65
C LYS A 68 -1.28 20.08 2.49
N SER A 69 -1.34 20.34 3.79
CA SER A 69 -0.23 20.26 4.73
C SER A 69 -0.43 19.20 5.81
N ALA A 70 -1.42 18.33 5.70
CA ALA A 70 -1.63 17.28 6.69
C ALA A 70 -0.80 16.02 6.35
N LEU A 71 -0.37 15.29 7.38
CA LEU A 71 0.18 13.95 7.22
C LEU A 71 -0.84 12.99 6.57
N ALA A 72 -2.13 13.19 6.86
CA ALA A 72 -3.24 12.44 6.26
C ALA A 72 -3.33 12.53 4.73
N MET A 73 -2.65 13.52 4.10
CA MET A 73 -2.59 13.64 2.64
C MET A 73 -1.66 12.61 1.98
N VAL A 74 -0.64 12.13 2.70
CA VAL A 74 0.44 11.31 2.13
C VAL A 74 -0.07 10.03 1.45
N PRO A 75 -1.03 9.26 2.02
CA PRO A 75 -1.59 8.10 1.33
C PRO A 75 -2.25 8.41 -0.02
N TYR A 76 -2.89 9.57 -0.16
CA TYR A 76 -3.57 9.99 -1.41
C TYR A 76 -2.55 10.43 -2.46
N TYR A 77 -1.53 11.19 -2.05
CA TYR A 77 -0.42 11.55 -2.92
C TYR A 77 0.37 10.32 -3.39
N LEU A 78 0.63 9.36 -2.51
CA LEU A 78 1.29 8.11 -2.91
C LEU A 78 0.46 7.31 -3.93
N CYS A 79 -0.87 7.23 -3.75
CA CYS A 79 -1.75 6.57 -4.70
C CYS A 79 -1.78 7.31 -6.06
N MET A 80 -1.80 8.64 -6.04
CA MET A 80 -1.73 9.46 -7.25
C MET A 80 -0.39 9.31 -7.99
N ALA A 81 0.73 9.26 -7.26
CA ALA A 81 2.05 9.01 -7.82
C ALA A 81 2.15 7.61 -8.43
N GLU A 82 1.57 6.59 -7.79
CA GLU A 82 1.53 5.22 -8.29
C GLU A 82 0.78 5.15 -9.63
N VAL A 83 -0.42 5.71 -9.72
CA VAL A 83 -1.17 5.78 -10.98
C VAL A 83 -0.45 6.62 -12.03
N GLY A 84 0.15 7.75 -11.62
CA GLY A 84 0.92 8.62 -12.51
C GLY A 84 2.13 7.91 -13.14
N LEU A 85 2.81 7.02 -12.40
CA LEU A 85 3.89 6.19 -12.94
C LEU A 85 3.38 5.24 -14.02
N GLU A 86 2.25 4.57 -13.81
CA GLU A 86 1.64 3.65 -14.79
C GLU A 86 1.22 4.38 -16.07
N LEU A 87 0.81 5.66 -15.96
CA LEU A 87 0.44 6.51 -17.08
C LEU A 87 1.60 7.35 -17.65
N SER A 88 2.81 7.21 -17.10
CA SER A 88 3.99 7.99 -17.47
C SER A 88 3.83 9.53 -17.33
N HIS A 89 3.03 9.98 -16.37
CA HIS A 89 2.85 11.40 -16.02
C HIS A 89 4.02 11.93 -15.15
N MET A 90 5.25 11.84 -15.64
CA MET A 90 6.47 12.02 -14.82
C MET A 90 6.55 13.34 -14.06
N ASN A 91 6.21 14.47 -14.70
CA ASN A 91 6.25 15.78 -14.05
C ASN A 91 5.34 15.86 -12.82
N GLN A 92 4.15 15.27 -12.92
CA GLN A 92 3.21 15.21 -11.82
C GLN A 92 3.67 14.26 -10.72
N VAL A 93 4.22 13.11 -11.09
CA VAL A 93 4.76 12.14 -10.12
C VAL A 93 5.82 12.82 -9.27
N GLU A 94 6.76 13.53 -9.88
CA GLU A 94 7.82 14.26 -9.17
C GLU A 94 7.23 15.28 -8.18
N GLU A 95 6.28 16.11 -8.64
CA GLU A 95 5.63 17.13 -7.81
C GLU A 95 4.90 16.51 -6.61
N VAL A 96 4.11 15.47 -6.85
CA VAL A 96 3.31 14.79 -5.81
C VAL A 96 4.20 14.05 -4.80
N LEU A 97 5.32 13.47 -5.24
CA LEU A 97 6.29 12.87 -4.34
C LEU A 97 7.02 13.92 -3.50
N ALA A 98 7.34 15.09 -4.08
CA ALA A 98 7.94 16.19 -3.34
C ALA A 98 6.98 16.73 -2.25
N LEU A 99 5.68 16.87 -2.57
CA LEU A 99 4.65 17.21 -1.59
C LEU A 99 4.54 16.17 -0.47
N SER A 100 4.67 14.89 -0.80
CA SER A 100 4.66 13.81 0.18
C SER A 100 5.84 13.92 1.15
N VAL A 101 7.05 14.16 0.64
CA VAL A 101 8.25 14.37 1.47
C VAL A 101 8.08 15.59 2.36
N TRP A 102 7.60 16.71 1.82
CA TRP A 102 7.36 17.92 2.59
C TRP A 102 6.41 17.68 3.76
N ASN A 103 5.30 16.96 3.53
CA ASN A 103 4.33 16.65 4.58
C ASN A 103 4.91 15.72 5.65
N LEU A 104 5.79 14.78 5.27
CA LEU A 104 6.48 13.89 6.23
C LEU A 104 7.50 14.64 7.08
N VAL A 105 8.28 15.55 6.48
CA VAL A 105 9.27 16.37 7.20
C VAL A 105 8.56 17.28 8.18
N ARG A 106 7.54 18.04 7.75
CA ARG A 106 6.80 18.91 8.65
C ARG A 106 6.15 18.15 9.81
N ALA A 107 5.52 17.00 9.54
CA ALA A 107 4.93 16.19 10.61
C ALA A 107 5.97 15.73 11.65
N SER A 108 7.21 15.47 11.21
CA SER A 108 8.32 15.09 12.11
C SER A 108 8.88 16.28 12.89
N GLU A 109 8.85 17.48 12.32
CA GLU A 109 9.24 18.73 13.00
C GLU A 109 8.21 19.18 14.05
N GLU A 110 6.93 18.95 13.80
CA GLU A 110 5.84 19.28 14.73
C GLU A 110 5.83 18.38 15.97
N ASP A 111 6.11 17.08 15.79
CA ASP A 111 6.18 16.11 16.88
C ASP A 111 7.19 15.00 16.57
N ALA A 112 8.23 14.89 17.41
CA ALA A 112 9.25 13.84 17.29
C ALA A 112 8.66 12.43 17.41
N ALA A 113 7.54 12.25 18.11
CA ALA A 113 6.85 10.96 18.18
C ALA A 113 6.37 10.48 16.79
N ASN A 114 6.16 11.39 15.83
CA ASN A 114 5.77 11.03 14.48
C ASN A 114 6.89 10.36 13.68
N GLU A 115 8.15 10.42 14.10
CA GLU A 115 9.26 9.85 13.34
C GLU A 115 9.04 8.35 13.06
N ILE A 116 8.69 7.58 14.08
CA ILE A 116 8.36 6.15 13.96
C ILE A 116 7.10 5.93 13.11
N HIS A 117 6.09 6.77 13.30
CA HIS A 117 4.79 6.66 12.61
C HIS A 117 4.89 7.01 11.12
N THR A 118 5.89 7.80 10.72
CA THR A 118 6.14 8.17 9.32
C THR A 118 6.98 7.15 8.56
N LEU A 119 7.63 6.19 9.23
CA LEU A 119 8.53 5.23 8.57
C LEU A 119 7.84 4.47 7.44
N GLY A 120 6.59 4.06 7.63
CA GLY A 120 5.82 3.33 6.60
C GLY A 120 5.57 4.19 5.36
N HIS A 121 5.24 5.46 5.56
CA HIS A 121 5.11 6.41 4.46
C HIS A 121 6.44 6.71 3.78
N ARG A 122 7.54 6.85 4.54
CA ARG A 122 8.90 7.04 4.01
C ARG A 122 9.32 5.86 3.14
N ALA A 123 9.08 4.62 3.58
CA ALA A 123 9.36 3.42 2.79
C ALA A 123 8.61 3.45 1.45
N ARG A 124 7.32 3.80 1.46
CA ARG A 124 6.50 3.90 0.24
C ARG A 124 6.92 5.05 -0.67
N VAL A 125 7.25 6.22 -0.13
CA VAL A 125 7.79 7.36 -0.90
C VAL A 125 9.10 6.96 -1.57
N CYS A 126 10.02 6.32 -0.84
CA CYS A 126 11.28 5.81 -1.38
C CYS A 126 11.06 4.78 -2.49
N LYS A 127 10.08 3.88 -2.35
CA LYS A 127 9.67 2.94 -3.40
C LYS A 127 9.27 3.68 -4.68
N MET A 128 8.40 4.70 -4.55
CA MET A 128 7.91 5.47 -5.69
C MET A 128 9.01 6.31 -6.34
N TYR A 129 9.88 6.95 -5.56
CA TYR A 129 11.05 7.66 -6.11
C TYR A 129 12.03 6.72 -6.79
N GLY A 130 12.26 5.52 -6.24
CA GLY A 130 13.08 4.48 -6.87
C GLY A 130 12.56 4.12 -8.26
N ARG A 131 11.24 3.92 -8.39
CA ARG A 131 10.58 3.70 -9.68
C ARG A 131 10.68 4.92 -10.60
N TYR A 132 10.34 6.10 -10.12
CA TYR A 132 10.40 7.35 -10.90
C TYR A 132 11.80 7.60 -11.47
N HIS A 133 12.84 7.60 -10.64
CA HIS A 133 14.22 7.82 -11.11
C HIS A 133 14.67 6.72 -12.08
N SER A 134 14.18 5.49 -11.90
CA SER A 134 14.45 4.38 -12.83
C SER A 134 13.80 4.59 -14.20
N GLU A 135 12.60 5.16 -14.27
CA GLU A 135 11.98 5.56 -15.55
C GLU A 135 12.70 6.74 -16.19
N CYS A 136 13.28 7.64 -15.39
CA CYS A 136 14.11 8.74 -15.88
C CYS A 136 15.57 8.35 -16.16
N GLU A 137 15.93 7.07 -16.06
CA GLU A 137 17.31 6.55 -16.21
C GLU A 137 18.34 7.15 -15.24
N HIS A 138 17.89 7.77 -14.15
CA HIS A 138 18.70 8.27 -13.04
C HIS A 138 19.02 7.13 -12.05
N PHE A 139 19.74 6.11 -12.53
CA PHE A 139 19.88 4.83 -11.81
C PHE A 139 20.55 4.94 -10.44
N ASP A 140 21.53 5.82 -10.26
CA ASP A 140 22.20 5.99 -8.96
C ASP A 140 21.24 6.46 -7.88
N GLU A 141 20.38 7.44 -8.20
CA GLU A 141 19.36 7.92 -7.28
C GLU A 141 18.24 6.89 -7.12
N ALA A 142 17.89 6.16 -8.18
CA ALA A 142 16.90 5.07 -8.11
C ALA A 142 17.31 3.99 -7.11
N VAL A 143 18.55 3.50 -7.20
CA VAL A 143 19.10 2.48 -6.29
C VAL A 143 19.14 3.01 -4.86
N LYS A 144 19.63 4.24 -4.65
CA LYS A 144 19.68 4.88 -3.33
C LYS A 144 18.31 5.00 -2.69
N GLN A 145 17.30 5.44 -3.45
CA GLN A 145 15.93 5.57 -2.94
C GLN A 145 15.33 4.21 -2.62
N ALA A 146 15.45 3.21 -3.51
CA ALA A 146 14.95 1.87 -3.24
C ALA A 146 15.64 1.21 -2.02
N ALA A 147 16.96 1.39 -1.86
CA ALA A 147 17.71 0.89 -0.71
C ALA A 147 17.29 1.56 0.62
N ASN A 148 17.07 2.89 0.61
CA ASN A 148 16.50 3.59 1.76
C ASN A 148 15.10 3.06 2.10
N GLY A 149 14.29 2.77 1.08
CA GLY A 149 13.00 2.12 1.24
C GLY A 149 13.11 0.78 1.96
N VAL A 150 14.02 -0.10 1.51
CA VAL A 150 14.31 -1.40 2.16
C VAL A 150 14.66 -1.20 3.62
N TYR A 151 15.55 -0.23 3.92
CA TYR A 151 15.94 0.08 5.30
C TYR A 151 14.72 0.47 6.16
N TYR A 152 13.91 1.43 5.72
CA TYR A 152 12.72 1.85 6.48
C TYR A 152 11.70 0.72 6.65
N SER A 153 11.43 -0.06 5.60
CA SER A 153 10.51 -1.20 5.67
C SER A 153 11.03 -2.29 6.63
N SER A 154 12.34 -2.53 6.63
CA SER A 154 12.99 -3.50 7.51
C SER A 154 12.92 -3.08 8.98
N LEU A 155 12.96 -1.78 9.29
CA LEU A 155 12.77 -1.29 10.66
C LEU A 155 11.36 -1.55 11.20
N ILE A 156 10.34 -1.54 10.33
CA ILE A 156 8.93 -1.70 10.72
C ILE A 156 8.55 -3.17 10.79
N HIS A 157 8.91 -3.95 9.76
CA HIS A 157 8.41 -5.30 9.57
C HIS A 157 9.49 -6.38 9.69
N GLY A 158 10.76 -6.01 9.66
CA GLY A 158 11.89 -6.93 9.55
C GLY A 158 12.27 -7.21 8.08
N PRO A 159 13.53 -7.61 7.83
CA PRO A 159 14.07 -7.76 6.48
C PRO A 159 13.52 -8.96 5.69
N GLU A 160 12.84 -9.90 6.34
CA GLU A 160 12.23 -11.09 5.71
C GLU A 160 10.70 -10.99 5.59
N HIS A 161 10.15 -9.78 5.63
CA HIS A 161 8.70 -9.55 5.52
C HIS A 161 8.25 -9.31 4.08
N ILE A 162 7.01 -9.71 3.75
CA ILE A 162 6.43 -9.56 2.41
C ILE A 162 6.38 -8.10 1.94
N GLU A 163 6.13 -7.14 2.83
CA GLU A 163 6.17 -5.70 2.50
C GLU A 163 7.57 -5.26 2.07
N THR A 164 8.60 -5.69 2.80
CA THR A 164 10.00 -5.39 2.48
C THR A 164 10.42 -6.06 1.17
N SER A 165 9.86 -7.23 0.85
CA SER A 165 10.09 -7.90 -0.43
C SER A 165 9.69 -7.05 -1.63
N THR A 166 8.67 -6.21 -1.53
CA THR A 166 8.25 -5.34 -2.64
C THR A 166 9.33 -4.30 -3.01
N LEU A 167 10.18 -3.93 -2.06
CA LEU A 167 11.31 -3.03 -2.26
C LEU A 167 12.56 -3.76 -2.77
N TYR A 168 12.82 -4.99 -2.35
CA TYR A 168 13.82 -5.84 -3.02
C TYR A 168 13.46 -6.07 -4.48
N PHE A 169 12.19 -6.31 -4.78
CA PHE A 169 11.71 -6.39 -6.16
C PHE A 169 11.99 -5.10 -6.94
N THR A 170 11.73 -3.94 -6.34
CA THR A 170 12.03 -2.64 -6.95
C THR A 170 13.52 -2.49 -7.27
N LEU A 171 14.42 -2.88 -6.35
CA LEU A 171 15.87 -2.93 -6.61
C LEU A 171 16.22 -3.88 -7.76
N GLY A 172 15.61 -5.07 -7.80
CA GLY A 172 15.82 -6.06 -8.87
C GLY A 172 15.43 -5.51 -10.25
N VAL A 173 14.30 -4.82 -10.36
CA VAL A 173 13.86 -4.16 -11.60
C VAL A 173 14.81 -3.03 -12.01
N ILE A 174 15.31 -2.23 -11.05
CA ILE A 174 16.31 -1.19 -11.33
C ILE A 174 17.59 -1.82 -11.87
N PHE A 175 18.12 -2.86 -11.22
CA PHE A 175 19.33 -3.55 -11.70
C PHE A 175 19.12 -4.20 -13.08
N GLN A 176 17.93 -4.73 -13.35
CA GLN A 176 17.59 -5.25 -14.69
C GLN A 176 17.70 -4.15 -15.75
N LYS A 177 17.16 -2.95 -15.49
CA LYS A 177 17.28 -1.79 -16.40
C LYS A 177 18.72 -1.30 -16.56
N MET A 178 19.56 -1.48 -15.53
CA MET A 178 21.00 -1.22 -15.59
C MET A 178 21.81 -2.31 -16.31
N PHE A 179 21.17 -3.37 -16.83
CA PHE A 179 21.84 -4.57 -17.37
C PHE A 179 22.74 -5.31 -16.36
N ARG A 180 22.49 -5.11 -15.06
CA ARG A 180 23.17 -5.77 -13.94
C ARG A 180 22.42 -7.04 -13.55
N THR A 181 22.53 -8.04 -14.43
CA THR A 181 21.68 -9.24 -14.37
C THR A 181 21.90 -10.07 -13.11
N GLU A 182 23.14 -10.23 -12.65
CA GLU A 182 23.44 -11.04 -11.46
C GLU A 182 22.84 -10.42 -10.20
N GLU A 183 22.96 -9.10 -10.04
CA GLU A 183 22.37 -8.37 -8.92
C GLU A 183 20.85 -8.38 -8.96
N ALA A 184 20.26 -8.27 -10.16
CA ALA A 184 18.81 -8.39 -10.34
C ALA A 184 18.31 -9.77 -9.92
N LEU A 185 18.97 -10.84 -10.37
CA LEU A 185 18.63 -12.22 -10.00
C LEU A 185 18.77 -12.45 -8.49
N GLY A 186 19.84 -11.94 -7.86
CA GLY A 186 20.00 -12.02 -6.41
C GLY A 186 18.89 -11.33 -5.62
N MET A 187 18.40 -10.18 -6.09
CA MET A 187 17.22 -9.54 -5.49
C MET A 187 15.95 -10.38 -5.67
N PHE A 188 15.75 -10.95 -6.86
CA PHE A 188 14.61 -11.83 -7.12
C PHE A 188 14.65 -13.13 -6.31
N ASP A 189 15.84 -13.68 -6.06
CA ASP A 189 16.03 -14.84 -5.17
C ASP A 189 15.51 -14.51 -3.78
N LYS A 190 15.88 -13.33 -3.25
CA LYS A 190 15.41 -12.90 -1.93
C LYS A 190 13.89 -12.72 -1.88
N VAL A 191 13.30 -12.17 -2.94
CA VAL A 191 11.83 -12.01 -3.04
C VAL A 191 11.12 -13.37 -2.99
N VAL A 192 11.56 -14.33 -3.82
CA VAL A 192 10.93 -15.66 -3.88
C VAL A 192 11.08 -16.40 -2.55
N GLU A 193 12.25 -16.31 -1.92
CA GLU A 193 12.51 -16.91 -0.60
C GLU A 193 11.53 -16.38 0.47
N ILE A 194 11.33 -15.06 0.53
CA ILE A 194 10.44 -14.41 1.50
C ILE A 194 9.00 -14.89 1.28
N TRP A 195 8.51 -14.86 0.03
CA TRP A 195 7.15 -15.29 -0.28
C TRP A 195 6.94 -16.78 -0.03
N TYR A 196 7.92 -17.62 -0.36
CA TYR A 196 7.86 -19.05 -0.07
C TYR A 196 7.73 -19.34 1.43
N LYS A 197 8.61 -18.75 2.25
CA LYS A 197 8.54 -18.88 3.72
C LYS A 197 7.20 -18.42 4.27
N HIS A 198 6.68 -17.30 3.77
CA HIS A 198 5.41 -16.74 4.20
C HIS A 198 4.22 -17.67 3.89
N LEU A 199 4.13 -18.17 2.65
CA LEU A 199 3.07 -19.10 2.24
C LEU A 199 3.13 -20.43 2.99
N MET A 200 4.33 -20.96 3.21
CA MET A 200 4.54 -22.17 4.01
C MET A 200 4.08 -21.97 5.46
N SER A 201 4.36 -20.81 6.07
CA SER A 201 3.88 -20.47 7.41
C SER A 201 2.34 -20.50 7.47
N ILE A 202 1.67 -19.91 6.48
CA ILE A 202 0.20 -19.87 6.42
C ILE A 202 -0.39 -21.28 6.24
N SER A 203 0.19 -22.07 5.34
CA SER A 203 -0.23 -23.45 5.07
C SER A 203 -0.10 -24.35 6.30
N ASN A 204 1.02 -24.24 7.02
CA ASN A 204 1.24 -24.97 8.26
C ASN A 204 0.24 -24.57 9.36
N GLN A 205 -0.07 -23.28 9.50
CA GLN A 205 -1.08 -22.80 10.46
C GLN A 205 -2.48 -23.35 10.14
N ALA A 206 -2.87 -23.36 8.85
CA ALA A 206 -4.14 -23.91 8.42
C ALA A 206 -4.28 -25.42 8.70
N SER A 207 -3.15 -26.16 8.68
CA SER A 207 -3.13 -27.59 9.00
C SER A 207 -3.14 -27.91 10.50
N SER A 208 -2.72 -26.98 11.36
CA SER A 208 -2.72 -27.14 12.82
C SER A 208 -4.02 -26.69 13.51
N ASP A 209 -4.86 -25.92 12.82
CA ASP A 209 -6.05 -25.27 13.38
C ASP A 209 -7.31 -26.16 13.48
N GLU A 210 -7.21 -27.49 13.28
CA GLU A 210 -8.29 -28.39 13.70
C GLU A 210 -8.39 -28.53 15.23
N ASN A 211 -7.37 -28.12 15.99
CA ASN A 211 -7.44 -28.04 17.46
C ASN A 211 -6.45 -27.00 18.00
N VAL A 212 -6.90 -25.80 18.36
CA VAL A 212 -6.49 -24.98 19.53
C VAL A 212 -6.81 -23.50 19.30
N GLU A 213 -7.91 -23.03 19.91
CA GLU A 213 -8.07 -21.62 20.29
C GLU A 213 -7.06 -21.31 21.41
N ARG A 214 -5.86 -20.82 21.09
CA ARG A 214 -5.05 -20.02 22.03
C ARG A 214 -3.84 -19.37 21.34
N ASP A 215 -3.74 -18.06 21.56
CA ASP A 215 -2.61 -17.18 21.26
C ASP A 215 -2.34 -16.89 19.78
N ARG A 216 -3.31 -16.21 19.15
CA ARG A 216 -3.07 -15.49 17.90
C ARG A 216 -2.07 -14.36 18.19
N VAL A 217 -0.79 -14.55 17.89
CA VAL A 217 -0.02 -13.46 17.28
C VAL A 217 -0.74 -13.23 15.95
N ALA A 218 -1.70 -12.31 15.97
CA ALA A 218 -2.52 -11.99 14.83
C ALA A 218 -1.59 -11.40 13.76
N THR A 219 -1.07 -12.24 12.87
CA THR A 219 -0.66 -11.76 11.56
C THR A 219 -1.90 -11.06 10.99
N PRO A 220 -1.86 -9.73 10.79
CA PRO A 220 -3.00 -9.01 10.27
C PRO A 220 -3.38 -9.63 8.91
N PRO A 221 -4.66 -9.62 8.53
CA PRO A 221 -5.07 -10.00 7.19
C PRO A 221 -4.19 -9.26 6.19
N ILE A 222 -3.51 -9.99 5.32
CA ILE A 222 -2.74 -9.38 4.24
C ILE A 222 -3.71 -8.51 3.45
N GLU A 223 -3.40 -7.22 3.27
CA GLU A 223 -4.23 -6.33 2.47
C GLU A 223 -4.38 -6.93 1.06
N ASP A 224 -5.60 -6.95 0.52
CA ASP A 224 -5.90 -7.55 -0.80
C ASP A 224 -4.97 -7.03 -1.91
N LYS A 225 -4.61 -5.74 -1.81
CA LYS A 225 -3.61 -5.09 -2.67
C LYS A 225 -2.23 -5.74 -2.59
N LEU A 226 -1.74 -6.05 -1.39
CA LEU A 226 -0.40 -6.63 -1.19
C LEU A 226 -0.35 -8.08 -1.70
N CYS A 227 -1.43 -8.85 -1.54
CA CYS A 227 -1.58 -10.17 -2.16
C CYS A 227 -1.49 -10.07 -3.69
N HIS A 228 -2.28 -9.17 -4.29
CA HIS A 228 -2.28 -8.97 -5.74
C HIS A 228 -0.91 -8.49 -6.26
N GLU A 229 -0.25 -7.59 -5.53
CA GLU A 229 1.10 -7.13 -5.82
C GLU A 229 2.10 -8.30 -5.77
N GLY A 230 2.04 -9.14 -4.73
CA GLY A 230 2.87 -10.34 -4.59
C GLY A 230 2.73 -11.30 -5.77
N ILE A 231 1.50 -11.57 -6.21
CA ILE A 231 1.23 -12.41 -7.39
C ILE A 231 1.87 -11.83 -8.65
N THR A 232 1.75 -10.51 -8.82
CA THR A 232 2.32 -9.79 -9.98
C THR A 232 3.84 -9.82 -9.95
N ILE A 233 4.44 -9.61 -8.78
CA ILE A 233 5.88 -9.69 -8.54
C ILE A 233 6.41 -11.09 -8.87
N LEU A 234 5.81 -12.15 -8.31
CA LEU A 234 6.24 -13.53 -8.55
C LEU A 234 6.09 -13.93 -10.02
N ALA A 235 5.05 -13.43 -10.71
CA ALA A 235 4.89 -13.63 -12.14
C ALA A 235 6.02 -12.96 -12.94
N HIS A 236 6.37 -11.71 -12.63
CA HIS A 236 7.48 -11.01 -13.28
C HIS A 236 8.83 -11.71 -13.04
N VAL A 237 9.08 -12.15 -11.80
CA VAL A 237 10.30 -12.89 -11.46
C VAL A 237 10.40 -14.18 -12.26
N TYR A 238 9.31 -14.96 -12.33
CA TYR A 238 9.25 -16.19 -13.13
C TYR A 238 9.56 -15.91 -14.61
N GLU A 239 8.88 -14.93 -15.22
CA GLU A 239 9.05 -14.60 -16.65
C GLU A 239 10.48 -14.16 -16.94
N THR A 240 11.07 -13.34 -16.06
CA THR A 240 12.45 -12.89 -16.17
C THR A 240 13.43 -14.06 -16.07
N ARG A 241 13.27 -14.95 -15.08
CA ARG A 241 14.15 -16.11 -14.92
C ARG A 241 14.02 -17.10 -16.07
N ALA A 242 12.80 -17.35 -16.54
CA ALA A 242 12.56 -18.21 -17.69
C ALA A 242 13.30 -17.69 -18.94
N LYS A 243 13.30 -16.37 -19.15
CA LYS A 243 14.01 -15.73 -20.26
C LYS A 243 15.54 -15.79 -20.14
N ILE A 244 16.09 -15.63 -18.93
CA ILE A 244 17.55 -15.52 -18.71
C ILE A 244 18.20 -16.88 -18.46
N LEU A 245 17.58 -17.72 -17.63
CA LEU A 245 18.12 -18.99 -17.14
C LEU A 245 17.50 -20.21 -17.85
N GLY A 246 16.34 -20.04 -18.46
CA GLY A 246 15.55 -21.11 -19.06
C GLY A 246 14.44 -21.65 -18.13
N GLU A 247 13.41 -22.24 -18.72
CA GLU A 247 12.23 -22.78 -18.01
C GLU A 247 12.57 -23.99 -17.13
N THR A 248 13.59 -24.76 -17.49
CA THR A 248 14.01 -25.97 -16.75
C THR A 248 14.97 -25.67 -15.60
N HIS A 249 15.38 -24.41 -15.42
CA HIS A 249 16.29 -24.04 -14.36
C HIS A 249 15.61 -24.13 -12.98
N ILE A 250 16.32 -24.65 -11.97
CA ILE A 250 15.78 -24.90 -10.62
C ILE A 250 15.16 -23.64 -10.02
N ALA A 251 15.87 -22.51 -10.08
CA ALA A 251 15.38 -21.23 -9.58
C ALA A 251 14.12 -20.71 -10.31
N THR A 252 13.91 -21.09 -11.58
CA THR A 252 12.70 -20.77 -12.34
C THR A 252 11.53 -21.62 -11.84
N GLY A 253 11.76 -22.92 -11.62
CA GLY A 253 10.77 -23.84 -11.07
C GLY A 253 10.30 -23.46 -9.66
N GLU A 254 11.21 -22.99 -8.81
CA GLU A 254 10.87 -22.49 -7.46
C GLU A 254 9.91 -21.30 -7.53
N ALA A 255 10.21 -20.29 -8.36
CA ALA A 255 9.32 -19.14 -8.55
C ALA A 255 7.94 -19.57 -9.09
N GLN A 256 7.90 -20.56 -9.99
CA GLN A 256 6.66 -21.12 -10.50
C GLN A 256 5.83 -21.79 -9.41
N TYR A 257 6.47 -22.59 -8.54
CA TYR A 257 5.82 -23.26 -7.43
C TYR A 257 5.19 -22.24 -6.46
N THR A 258 5.99 -21.27 -6.00
CA THR A 258 5.54 -20.22 -5.06
C THR A 258 4.39 -19.39 -5.62
N LYS A 259 4.38 -19.11 -6.93
CA LYS A 259 3.29 -18.41 -7.62
C LYS A 259 1.99 -19.22 -7.67
N VAL A 260 2.08 -20.54 -7.88
CA VAL A 260 0.91 -21.43 -8.05
C VAL A 260 0.25 -21.75 -6.70
N ASP A 261 1.03 -21.90 -5.64
CA ASP A 261 0.53 -22.24 -4.30
C ASP A 261 -0.45 -21.19 -3.74
N HIS A 262 -0.21 -19.89 -4.02
CA HIS A 262 -1.16 -18.82 -3.66
C HIS A 262 -2.54 -18.96 -4.34
N ARG A 263 -2.62 -19.55 -5.54
CA ARG A 263 -3.92 -19.80 -6.19
C ARG A 263 -4.69 -20.95 -5.54
N LEU A 264 -4.00 -21.84 -4.83
CA LEU A 264 -4.59 -22.97 -4.13
C LEU A 264 -5.03 -22.60 -2.70
N SER A 265 -4.42 -21.57 -2.10
CA SER A 265 -4.76 -21.08 -0.75
C SER A 265 -5.85 -20.00 -0.69
N LEU A 266 -6.32 -19.49 -1.85
CA LEU A 266 -7.52 -18.63 -1.89
C LEU A 266 -8.78 -19.51 -1.90
N PRO A 267 -9.67 -19.43 -0.89
CA PRO A 267 -11.02 -19.94 -1.06
C PRO A 267 -11.65 -19.16 -2.21
N PHE A 268 -12.06 -19.87 -3.26
CA PHE A 268 -12.84 -19.35 -4.37
C PHE A 268 -13.85 -18.30 -3.89
N ILE A 269 -13.58 -17.02 -4.15
CA ILE A 269 -14.63 -16.00 -4.16
C ILE A 269 -15.51 -16.38 -5.35
N LYS A 270 -16.58 -17.14 -5.08
CA LYS A 270 -17.64 -17.35 -6.07
C LYS A 270 -18.18 -15.96 -6.41
N PRO A 271 -18.26 -15.57 -7.69
CA PRO A 271 -19.03 -14.40 -8.05
C PRO A 271 -20.46 -14.62 -7.55
N SER A 272 -20.91 -13.72 -6.68
CA SER A 272 -22.30 -13.62 -6.25
C SER A 272 -23.14 -13.47 -7.51
N LYS A 273 -23.83 -14.55 -7.89
CA LYS A 273 -24.91 -14.47 -8.87
C LYS A 273 -25.96 -13.55 -8.27
N ILE A 274 -25.96 -12.30 -8.71
CA ILE A 274 -27.12 -11.43 -8.64
C ILE A 274 -28.20 -12.14 -9.44
N LEU A 275 -29.11 -12.83 -8.74
CA LEU A 275 -30.35 -13.30 -9.33
C LEU A 275 -31.15 -12.05 -9.73
N PRO A 276 -31.61 -11.93 -10.99
CA PRO A 276 -32.58 -10.91 -11.34
C PRO A 276 -33.91 -11.26 -10.66
N ASN A 277 -34.43 -10.31 -9.88
CA ASN A 277 -35.81 -10.37 -9.40
C ASN A 277 -36.75 -10.34 -10.62
N HIS A 278 -37.50 -11.42 -10.80
CA HIS A 278 -38.79 -11.44 -11.49
C HIS A 278 -39.86 -11.83 -10.48
#